data_AF-A0A1H7MHI0-F1
#
_entry.id   AF-A0A1H7MHI0-F1
#
_cell.length_a   1.000
_cell.length_b   1.000
_cell.length_c   1.000
_cell.angle_alpha   90.00
_cell.angle_beta   90.00
_cell.angle_gamma   90.00
#
_symmetry.space_group_name_H-M   'P 1'
#
loop_
_entity.id
_entity.type
_entity.pdbx_description
1 polymer ?
#
loop_
_entity_poly.entity_id
_entity_poly.type
_entity_poly.pdbx_seq_one_letter_code
_entity_poly.pdbx_strand_id
1 'polypeptide(L)'
;MELPAWFEIATFVGLTTLLLADLAIVARRPHEPSLKEAGLWVSFYVSLALIFGLLMLAFTDGVYATEFYAGWLTEYSLSVDNLFVFVIIMARFQVPRKYQQEALMIGIIIALVLRGIFILLGAVVIERFVWVFYIFGVFLIYTAINLVRHRDDDEEYEENAFIRRMRKVLPITKDYHGAKIRVTENGKKMWTPMIVVILALGTTDLIFALDSIPAIFGLTREPFIVFTANVFALMGLRQLYFLLGGLLKRLVYLSLGLAVILAFIGVKLILEAVHENQLPFAGEREPIEAVPHIPIWLSLSIILGVLIIATVASLLKTRGQQITVDEPVLEPEEAEKIATGGPEAAAAAESRLADRADRGDGGDGGARR
;
A
#
# COMPACT_ATOMS: atom_id res chain seq x y z
N MET A 1 28.80 -5.75 11.18
CA MET A 1 29.01 -5.43 12.61
C MET A 1 27.63 -5.39 13.20
N GLU A 2 27.37 -6.06 14.33
CA GLU A 2 26.01 -6.11 14.87
C GLU A 2 25.53 -4.74 15.33
N LEU A 3 24.27 -4.41 15.04
CA LEU A 3 23.62 -3.20 15.51
C LEU A 3 23.64 -3.17 17.05
N PRO A 4 23.90 -2.01 17.69
CA PRO A 4 23.91 -1.95 19.14
C PRO A 4 22.52 -2.30 19.71
N ALA A 5 22.43 -3.35 20.53
CA ALA A 5 21.16 -3.83 21.07
C ALA A 5 20.35 -2.74 21.81
N TRP A 6 21.02 -1.79 22.47
CA TRP A 6 20.35 -0.66 23.13
C TRP A 6 19.64 0.26 22.12
N PHE A 7 20.21 0.44 20.92
CA PHE A 7 19.66 1.28 19.86
C PHE A 7 18.45 0.59 19.24
N GLU A 8 18.51 -0.73 19.02
CA GLU A 8 17.36 -1.50 18.56
C GLU A 8 16.19 -1.44 19.54
N ILE A 9 16.47 -1.72 20.83
CA ILE A 9 15.45 -1.67 21.89
C ILE A 9 14.84 -0.27 21.99
N ALA A 10 15.68 0.78 22.01
CA ALA A 10 15.21 2.15 22.05
C ALA A 10 14.33 2.50 20.84
N THR A 11 14.72 2.02 19.65
CA THR A 11 13.95 2.21 18.42
C THR A 11 12.61 1.49 18.49
N PHE A 12 12.57 0.22 18.88
CA PHE A 12 11.31 -0.52 19.01
C PHE A 12 10.37 0.11 20.04
N VAL A 13 10.89 0.53 21.19
CA VAL A 13 10.11 1.25 22.20
C VAL A 13 9.60 2.58 21.64
N GLY A 14 10.45 3.35 20.96
CA GLY A 14 10.09 4.62 20.34
C GLY A 14 9.00 4.47 19.27
N LEU A 15 9.17 3.53 18.33
CA LEU A 15 8.20 3.24 17.27
C LEU A 15 6.88 2.72 17.83
N THR A 16 6.92 1.81 18.81
CA THR A 16 5.70 1.30 19.46
C THR A 16 4.96 2.43 20.15
N THR A 17 5.68 3.30 20.89
CA THR A 17 5.09 4.47 21.55
C THR A 17 4.46 5.42 20.54
N LEU A 18 5.14 5.68 19.44
CA LEU A 18 4.66 6.54 18.36
C LEU A 18 3.41 5.97 17.67
N LEU A 19 3.40 4.67 17.36
CA LEU A 19 2.26 3.98 16.77
C LEU A 19 1.05 3.98 17.73
N LEU A 20 1.27 3.69 19.01
CA LEU A 20 0.22 3.76 20.02
C LEU A 20 -0.31 5.20 20.20
N ALA A 21 0.57 6.20 20.10
CA ALA A 21 0.17 7.60 20.14
C ALA A 21 -0.67 8.00 18.93
N ASP A 22 -0.27 7.65 17.69
CA ASP A 22 -1.09 7.91 16.49
C ASP A 22 -2.46 7.23 16.62
N LEU A 23 -2.48 5.95 17.03
CA LEU A 23 -3.72 5.20 17.25
C LEU A 23 -4.62 5.87 18.30
N ALA A 24 -4.05 6.32 19.42
CA ALA A 24 -4.79 6.98 20.48
C ALA A 24 -5.34 8.36 20.07
N ILE A 25 -4.56 9.14 19.31
CA ILE A 25 -4.99 10.44 18.77
C ILE A 25 -6.20 10.24 17.86
N VAL A 26 -6.13 9.25 16.98
CA VAL A 26 -7.15 8.98 15.97
C VAL A 26 -8.42 8.42 16.59
N ALA A 27 -8.29 7.44 17.49
CA ALA A 27 -9.43 6.88 18.20
C ALA A 27 -10.21 7.93 19.02
N ARG A 28 -9.54 9.01 19.47
CA ARG A 28 -10.18 10.10 20.21
C ARG A 28 -10.79 11.19 19.34
N ARG A 29 -10.34 11.35 18.09
CA ARG A 29 -10.82 12.38 17.17
C ARG A 29 -11.04 11.84 15.75
N PRO A 30 -12.01 10.94 15.54
CA PRO A 30 -12.37 10.47 14.20
C PRO A 30 -13.00 11.60 13.39
N HIS A 31 -12.22 12.21 12.49
CA HIS A 31 -12.66 13.28 11.60
C HIS A 31 -11.91 13.15 10.28
N GLU A 32 -12.57 13.49 9.18
CA GLU A 32 -11.94 13.55 7.86
C GLU A 32 -10.83 14.63 7.86
N PRO A 33 -9.55 14.25 7.68
CA PRO A 33 -8.46 15.22 7.71
C PRO A 33 -8.56 16.20 6.55
N SER A 34 -8.38 17.49 6.83
CA SER A 34 -8.26 18.47 5.75
C SER A 34 -6.98 18.24 4.93
N LEU A 35 -6.93 18.67 3.66
CA LEU A 35 -5.72 18.56 2.82
C LEU A 35 -4.48 19.17 3.49
N LYS A 36 -4.64 20.29 4.21
CA LYS A 36 -3.55 20.94 4.95
C LYS A 36 -3.04 20.07 6.10
N GLU A 37 -3.97 19.52 6.87
CA GLU A 37 -3.66 18.63 8.00
C GLU A 37 -2.99 17.35 7.50
N ALA A 38 -3.53 16.73 6.46
CA ALA A 38 -2.97 15.52 5.88
C ALA A 38 -1.55 15.76 5.35
N GLY A 39 -1.32 16.88 4.64
CA GLY A 39 0.01 17.28 4.17
C GLY A 39 1.01 17.51 5.30
N LEU A 40 0.58 18.13 6.40
CA LEU A 40 1.41 18.36 7.58
C LEU A 40 1.81 17.04 8.26
N TRP A 41 0.87 16.11 8.44
CA TRP A 41 1.14 14.79 9.00
C TRP A 41 2.06 13.95 8.11
N VAL A 42 1.85 13.95 6.79
CA VAL A 42 2.77 13.28 5.85
C VAL A 42 4.16 13.89 5.96
N SER A 43 4.27 15.21 5.97
CA SER A 43 5.56 15.90 6.09
C SER A 43 6.26 15.57 7.42
N PHE A 44 5.49 15.46 8.50
CA PHE A 44 5.99 15.03 9.82
C PHE A 44 6.56 13.60 9.78
N TYR A 45 5.81 12.63 9.24
CA TYR A 45 6.28 11.24 9.18
C TYR A 45 7.47 11.05 8.23
N VAL A 46 7.48 11.73 7.09
CA VAL A 46 8.64 11.78 6.18
C VAL A 46 9.85 12.38 6.88
N SER A 47 9.69 13.50 7.59
CA SER A 47 10.80 14.12 8.34
C SER A 47 11.33 13.19 9.42
N LEU A 48 10.45 12.45 10.09
CA LEU A 48 10.86 11.50 11.12
C LEU A 48 11.66 10.33 10.54
N ALA A 49 11.27 9.80 9.38
CA ALA A 49 12.05 8.80 8.67
C ALA A 49 13.42 9.34 8.23
N LEU A 50 13.46 10.59 7.73
CA LEU A 50 14.71 11.27 7.38
C LEU A 50 15.64 11.42 8.59
N ILE A 51 15.11 11.88 9.72
CA ILE A 51 15.85 11.99 10.98
C ILE A 51 16.33 10.61 11.44
N PHE A 52 15.49 9.58 11.36
CA PHE A 52 15.87 8.23 11.76
C PHE A 52 17.05 7.70 10.95
N GLY A 53 17.10 7.92 9.63
CA GLY A 53 18.28 7.55 8.83
C GLY A 53 19.54 8.34 9.20
N LEU A 54 19.43 9.59 9.67
CA LEU A 54 20.56 10.33 10.22
C LEU A 54 21.00 9.78 11.58
N LEU A 55 20.06 9.34 12.42
CA LEU A 55 20.36 8.67 13.69
C LEU A 55 21.05 7.33 13.43
N MET A 56 20.61 6.56 12.43
CA MET A 56 21.31 5.36 11.96
C MET A 56 22.75 5.70 11.59
N LEU A 57 22.98 6.74 10.79
CA LEU A 57 24.32 7.17 10.42
C LEU A 57 25.19 7.56 11.64
N ALA A 58 24.59 8.20 12.65
CA ALA A 58 25.29 8.67 13.84
C ALA A 58 25.62 7.55 14.85
N PHE A 59 24.74 6.56 15.00
CA PHE A 59 24.85 5.52 16.03
C PHE A 59 25.29 4.15 15.49
N THR A 60 25.31 3.97 14.18
CA THR A 60 25.67 2.71 13.52
C THR A 60 26.77 2.97 12.48
N ASP A 61 26.50 2.81 11.17
CA ASP A 61 27.42 3.18 10.09
C ASP A 61 26.68 3.72 8.85
N GLY A 62 27.45 4.15 7.84
CA GLY A 62 26.91 4.67 6.59
C GLY A 62 26.24 3.60 5.71
N VAL A 63 26.56 2.32 5.90
CA VAL A 63 25.96 1.23 5.14
C VAL A 63 24.52 1.05 5.59
N TYR A 64 24.28 0.88 6.89
CA TYR A 64 22.95 0.71 7.46
C TYR A 64 22.05 1.93 7.27
N ALA A 65 22.60 3.15 7.31
CA ALA A 65 21.84 4.35 6.96
C ALA A 65 21.39 4.33 5.47
N THR A 66 22.28 3.91 4.56
CA THR A 66 21.96 3.83 3.12
C THR A 66 20.95 2.72 2.85
N GLU A 67 21.09 1.58 3.51
CA GLU A 67 20.12 0.47 3.47
C GLU A 67 18.75 0.90 3.97
N PHE A 68 18.70 1.61 5.11
CA PHE A 68 17.45 2.16 5.63
C PHE A 68 16.79 3.10 4.64
N TYR A 69 17.53 4.08 4.06
CA TYR A 69 16.92 5.01 3.10
C TYR A 69 16.47 4.31 1.82
N ALA A 70 17.25 3.37 1.30
CA ALA A 70 16.88 2.61 0.10
C ALA A 70 15.63 1.75 0.37
N GLY A 71 15.61 1.04 1.49
CA GLY A 71 14.47 0.22 1.91
C GLY A 71 13.23 1.06 2.17
N TRP A 72 13.34 2.14 2.96
CA TRP A 72 12.23 3.03 3.28
C TRP A 72 11.64 3.70 2.04
N LEU A 73 12.47 4.24 1.13
CA LEU A 73 11.98 4.85 -0.11
C LEU A 73 11.28 3.83 -1.01
N THR A 74 11.83 2.61 -1.12
CA THR A 74 11.23 1.54 -1.92
C THR A 74 9.88 1.13 -1.33
N GLU A 75 9.83 0.82 -0.04
CA GLU A 75 8.59 0.45 0.67
C GLU A 75 7.55 1.58 0.65
N TYR A 76 7.97 2.83 0.87
CA TYR A 76 7.06 3.98 0.83
C TYR A 76 6.46 4.16 -0.56
N SER A 77 7.26 3.99 -1.61
CA SER A 77 6.79 4.14 -2.99
C SER A 77 5.84 3.01 -3.39
N LEU A 78 6.13 1.76 -3.02
CA LEU A 78 5.23 0.62 -3.21
C LEU A 78 3.94 0.79 -2.39
N SER A 79 4.04 1.29 -1.16
CA SER A 79 2.86 1.56 -0.31
C SER A 79 1.93 2.62 -0.90
N VAL A 80 2.46 3.62 -1.64
CA VAL A 80 1.63 4.60 -2.36
C VAL A 80 0.82 3.93 -3.48
N ASP A 81 1.38 2.93 -4.17
CA ASP A 81 0.64 2.15 -5.17
C ASP A 81 -0.52 1.37 -4.53
N ASN A 82 -0.25 0.79 -3.36
CA ASN A 82 -1.24 0.04 -2.58
C ASN A 82 -2.48 0.89 -2.22
N LEU A 83 -2.32 2.21 -2.12
CA LEU A 83 -3.44 3.13 -1.90
C LEU A 83 -4.46 3.10 -3.03
N PHE A 84 -4.05 2.87 -4.29
CA PHE A 84 -5.01 2.77 -5.39
C PHE A 84 -5.97 1.61 -5.17
N VAL A 85 -5.45 0.44 -4.79
CA VAL A 85 -6.31 -0.71 -4.50
C VAL A 85 -7.15 -0.46 -3.25
N PHE A 86 -6.64 0.25 -2.24
CA PHE A 86 -7.46 0.64 -1.09
C PHE A 86 -8.63 1.54 -1.50
N VAL A 87 -8.42 2.51 -2.39
CA VAL A 87 -9.48 3.38 -2.93
C VAL A 87 -10.51 2.57 -3.70
N ILE A 88 -10.07 1.65 -4.55
CA ILE A 88 -10.96 0.74 -5.30
C ILE A 88 -11.80 -0.10 -4.34
N ILE A 89 -11.19 -0.67 -3.30
CA ILE A 89 -11.89 -1.43 -2.26
C ILE A 89 -12.94 -0.54 -1.58
N MET A 90 -12.56 0.65 -1.11
CA MET A 90 -13.49 1.57 -0.43
C MET A 90 -14.66 1.97 -1.32
N ALA A 91 -14.39 2.29 -2.59
CA ALA A 91 -15.41 2.63 -3.57
C ALA A 91 -16.34 1.44 -3.85
N ARG A 92 -15.79 0.24 -4.05
CA ARG A 92 -16.55 -0.98 -4.36
C ARG A 92 -17.47 -1.39 -3.22
N PHE A 93 -17.02 -1.23 -1.98
CA PHE A 93 -17.84 -1.49 -0.80
C PHE A 93 -18.68 -0.29 -0.36
N GLN A 94 -18.63 0.81 -1.11
CA GLN A 94 -19.29 2.08 -0.81
C GLN A 94 -19.12 2.50 0.66
N VAL A 95 -17.89 2.41 1.15
CA VAL A 95 -17.59 2.73 2.54
C VAL A 95 -17.83 4.23 2.77
N PRO A 96 -18.76 4.62 3.66
CA PRO A 96 -19.01 6.03 3.94
C PRO A 96 -17.74 6.73 4.40
N ARG A 97 -17.49 7.96 3.93
CA ARG A 97 -16.24 8.70 4.16
C ARG A 97 -15.84 8.79 5.64
N LYS A 98 -16.82 9.04 6.52
CA LYS A 98 -16.68 9.02 7.98
C LYS A 98 -16.07 7.74 8.57
N TYR A 99 -16.18 6.59 7.89
CA TYR A 99 -15.67 5.29 8.35
C TYR A 99 -14.42 4.82 7.61
N GLN A 100 -14.01 5.50 6.52
CA GLN A 100 -12.82 5.12 5.75
C GLN A 100 -11.56 5.23 6.61
N GLN A 101 -11.47 6.26 7.46
CA GLN A 101 -10.33 6.45 8.35
C GLN A 101 -10.15 5.28 9.33
N GLU A 102 -11.25 4.81 9.90
CA GLU A 102 -11.25 3.71 10.87
C GLU A 102 -10.90 2.38 10.17
N ALA A 103 -11.45 2.14 8.99
CA ALA A 103 -11.14 0.97 8.17
C ALA A 103 -9.65 0.93 7.78
N LEU A 104 -9.08 2.05 7.33
CA LEU A 104 -7.65 2.18 7.00
C LEU A 104 -6.76 1.96 8.22
N MET A 105 -7.14 2.52 9.36
CA MET A 105 -6.37 2.37 10.61
C MET A 105 -6.29 0.90 11.03
N ILE A 106 -7.41 0.18 11.00
CA ILE A 106 -7.41 -1.26 11.32
C ILE A 106 -6.64 -2.03 10.25
N GLY A 107 -6.79 -1.68 8.97
CA GLY A 107 -6.03 -2.25 7.87
C GLY A 107 -4.52 -2.12 8.05
N ILE A 108 -4.02 -0.92 8.40
CA ILE A 108 -2.59 -0.65 8.63
C ILE A 108 -2.08 -1.44 9.84
N ILE A 109 -2.85 -1.56 10.92
CA ILE A 109 -2.46 -2.37 12.09
C ILE A 109 -2.30 -3.84 11.69
N ILE A 110 -3.27 -4.38 10.94
CA ILE A 110 -3.23 -5.75 10.44
C ILE A 110 -2.03 -5.94 9.51
N ALA A 111 -1.82 -5.01 8.57
CA ALA A 111 -0.68 -4.98 7.67
C ALA A 111 0.65 -5.02 8.43
N LEU A 112 0.86 -4.14 9.41
CA LEU A 112 2.08 -4.11 10.22
C LEU A 112 2.35 -5.43 10.95
N VAL A 113 1.31 -6.05 11.51
CA VAL A 113 1.43 -7.36 12.18
C VAL A 113 1.80 -8.46 11.17
N LEU A 114 1.08 -8.54 10.05
CA LEU A 114 1.32 -9.54 9.01
C LEU A 114 2.71 -9.38 8.37
N ARG A 115 3.13 -8.15 8.11
CA ARG A 115 4.47 -7.84 7.62
C ARG A 115 5.53 -8.20 8.65
N GLY A 116 5.32 -7.91 9.94
CA GLY A 116 6.21 -8.37 11.00
C GLY A 116 6.40 -9.89 11.00
N ILE A 117 5.31 -10.64 10.82
CA ILE A 117 5.36 -12.11 10.68
C ILE A 117 6.16 -12.51 9.44
N PHE A 118 5.87 -11.94 8.27
CA PHE A 118 6.59 -12.28 7.05
C PHE A 118 8.06 -11.89 7.07
N ILE A 119 8.44 -10.78 7.71
CA ILE A 119 9.83 -10.36 7.85
C ILE A 119 10.58 -11.38 8.71
N LEU A 120 10.00 -11.82 9.82
CA LEU A 120 10.61 -12.85 10.66
C LEU A 120 10.74 -14.19 9.91
N LEU A 121 9.69 -14.61 9.19
CA LEU A 121 9.74 -15.82 8.38
C LEU A 121 10.77 -15.70 7.25
N GLY A 122 10.78 -14.57 6.55
CA GLY A 122 11.68 -14.27 5.44
C GLY A 122 13.13 -14.21 5.88
N ALA A 123 13.43 -13.60 7.03
CA ALA A 123 14.76 -13.57 7.62
C ALA A 123 15.30 -14.98 7.87
N VAL A 124 14.50 -15.85 8.49
CA VAL A 124 14.87 -17.26 8.74
C VAL A 124 15.08 -18.05 7.44
N VAL A 125 14.29 -17.75 6.41
CA VAL A 125 14.40 -18.42 5.10
C VAL A 125 15.67 -17.97 4.37
N ILE A 126 15.93 -16.66 4.30
CA ILE A 126 17.08 -16.09 3.58
C ILE A 126 18.40 -16.48 4.24
N GLU A 127 18.45 -16.50 5.57
CA GLU A 127 19.65 -16.93 6.31
C GLU A 127 20.06 -18.38 5.97
N ARG A 128 19.10 -19.24 5.59
CA ARG A 128 19.35 -20.66 5.29
C ARG A 128 19.41 -20.99 3.81
N PHE A 129 18.85 -20.15 2.94
CA PHE A 129 18.59 -20.51 1.55
C PHE A 129 18.89 -19.37 0.58
N VAL A 130 20.17 -19.21 0.21
CA VAL A 130 20.63 -18.24 -0.81
C VAL A 130 19.87 -18.37 -2.14
N TRP A 131 19.54 -19.60 -2.55
CA TRP A 131 18.82 -19.86 -3.80
C TRP A 131 17.42 -19.22 -3.85
N VAL A 132 16.84 -18.83 -2.70
CA VAL A 132 15.56 -18.11 -2.64
C VAL A 132 15.63 -16.77 -3.36
N PHE A 133 16.80 -16.15 -3.44
CA PHE A 133 17.00 -14.94 -4.25
C PHE A 133 16.75 -15.16 -5.74
N TYR A 134 16.91 -16.38 -6.28
CA TYR A 134 16.47 -16.68 -7.64
C TYR A 134 14.95 -16.62 -7.77
N ILE A 135 14.22 -17.23 -6.83
CA ILE A 135 12.74 -17.19 -6.83
C ILE A 135 12.29 -15.74 -6.74
N PHE A 136 12.80 -15.02 -5.74
CA PHE A 136 12.45 -13.62 -5.49
C PHE A 136 12.79 -12.74 -6.68
N GLY A 137 13.97 -12.89 -7.27
CA GLY A 137 14.36 -12.11 -8.43
C GLY A 137 13.46 -12.34 -9.65
N VAL A 138 13.15 -13.61 -9.96
CA VAL A 138 12.21 -13.96 -11.04
C VAL A 138 10.80 -13.45 -10.73
N PHE A 139 10.34 -13.59 -9.48
CA PHE A 139 9.04 -13.10 -9.04
C PHE A 139 8.90 -11.57 -9.16
N LEU A 140 9.94 -10.82 -8.80
CA LEU A 140 9.96 -9.36 -8.94
C LEU A 140 9.94 -8.92 -10.41
N ILE A 141 10.71 -9.59 -11.27
CA ILE A 141 10.68 -9.32 -12.72
C ILE A 141 9.30 -9.63 -13.30
N TYR A 142 8.71 -10.76 -12.91
CA TYR A 142 7.35 -11.13 -13.30
C TYR A 142 6.34 -10.05 -12.88
N THR A 143 6.40 -9.60 -11.62
CA THR A 143 5.51 -8.57 -11.07
C THR A 143 5.69 -7.24 -11.80
N ALA A 144 6.95 -6.83 -12.08
CA ALA A 144 7.25 -5.64 -12.86
C ALA A 144 6.64 -5.69 -14.26
N ILE A 145 6.76 -6.82 -14.96
CA ILE A 145 6.17 -7.00 -16.30
C ILE A 145 4.64 -6.93 -16.20
N ASN A 146 4.06 -7.57 -15.19
CA ASN A 146 2.61 -7.58 -14.98
C ASN A 146 2.07 -6.17 -14.73
N LEU A 147 2.77 -5.39 -13.91
CA LEU A 147 2.43 -4.02 -13.56
C LEU A 147 2.45 -3.07 -14.78
N VAL A 148 3.37 -3.28 -15.73
CA VAL A 148 3.37 -2.51 -16.99
C VAL A 148 2.24 -2.95 -17.92
N ARG A 149 1.95 -4.25 -18.00
CA ARG A 149 0.93 -4.79 -18.92
C ARG A 149 -0.48 -4.37 -18.56
N HIS A 150 -0.82 -4.37 -17.27
CA HIS A 150 -2.17 -4.08 -16.78
C HIS A 150 -2.38 -2.61 -16.40
N ARG A 151 -1.53 -1.72 -16.94
CA ARG A 151 -1.55 -0.29 -16.59
C ARG A 151 -2.70 0.48 -17.24
N ASP A 152 -3.14 0.04 -18.43
CA ASP A 152 -4.18 0.69 -19.23
C ASP A 152 -5.46 -0.15 -19.32
N ASP A 153 -5.47 -1.34 -18.72
CA ASP A 153 -6.71 -2.08 -18.51
C ASP A 153 -7.41 -1.42 -17.32
N ASP A 154 -8.63 -0.92 -17.55
CA ASP A 154 -9.58 -0.69 -16.47
C ASP A 154 -9.85 -2.06 -15.84
N GLU A 155 -8.95 -2.52 -14.97
CA GLU A 155 -9.10 -3.78 -14.26
C GLU A 155 -10.34 -3.65 -13.40
N GLU A 156 -11.45 -4.11 -13.96
CA GLU A 156 -12.65 -4.46 -13.25
C GLU A 156 -12.20 -5.51 -12.23
N TYR A 157 -11.87 -5.04 -11.02
CA TYR A 157 -11.32 -5.85 -9.94
C TYR A 157 -12.22 -7.07 -9.76
N GLU A 158 -11.79 -8.20 -10.32
CA GLU A 158 -12.58 -9.42 -10.28
C GLU A 158 -12.74 -9.77 -8.81
N GLU A 159 -14.00 -9.80 -8.37
CA GLU A 159 -14.36 -10.01 -6.97
C GLU A 159 -13.59 -11.22 -6.45
N ASN A 160 -12.58 -10.94 -5.63
CA ASN A 160 -11.67 -11.93 -5.07
C ASN A 160 -12.55 -13.09 -4.58
N ALA A 161 -12.36 -14.31 -5.10
CA ALA A 161 -13.25 -15.45 -4.83
C ALA A 161 -13.47 -15.67 -3.31
N PHE A 162 -12.52 -15.21 -2.51
CA PHE A 162 -12.57 -15.05 -1.06
C PHE A 162 -13.74 -14.17 -0.57
N ILE A 163 -13.93 -12.95 -1.08
CA ILE A 163 -14.99 -12.01 -0.68
C ILE A 163 -16.37 -12.59 -1.02
N ARG A 164 -16.52 -13.16 -2.23
CA ARG A 164 -17.77 -13.80 -2.68
C ARG A 164 -18.14 -15.00 -1.78
N ARG A 165 -17.13 -15.74 -1.31
CA ARG A 165 -17.27 -16.88 -0.39
C ARG A 165 -17.58 -16.42 1.04
N MET A 166 -16.96 -15.34 1.51
CA MET A 166 -17.23 -14.75 2.82
C MET A 166 -18.69 -14.27 2.94
N ARG A 167 -19.23 -13.64 1.89
CA ARG A 167 -20.63 -13.18 1.86
C ARG A 167 -21.65 -14.33 1.95
N LYS A 168 -21.29 -15.53 1.46
CA LYS A 168 -22.14 -16.73 1.56
C LYS A 168 -22.11 -17.40 2.93
N VAL A 169 -21.00 -17.26 3.66
CA VAL A 169 -20.76 -18.00 4.92
C VAL A 169 -21.07 -17.15 6.15
N LEU A 170 -20.85 -15.84 6.09
CA LEU A 170 -21.09 -14.95 7.22
C LEU A 170 -22.46 -14.28 7.13
N PRO A 171 -23.28 -14.31 8.21
CA PRO A 171 -24.50 -13.53 8.28
C PRO A 171 -24.14 -12.05 8.43
N ILE A 172 -24.19 -11.31 7.32
CA ILE A 172 -23.80 -9.89 7.23
C ILE A 172 -25.03 -8.99 7.21
N THR A 173 -25.00 -7.87 7.93
CA THR A 173 -26.04 -6.82 7.89
C THR A 173 -26.04 -6.09 6.55
N LYS A 174 -27.20 -5.54 6.17
CA LYS A 174 -27.29 -4.78 4.91
C LYS A 174 -26.58 -3.43 4.99
N ASP A 175 -26.66 -2.78 6.14
CA ASP A 175 -26.14 -1.43 6.33
C ASP A 175 -24.86 -1.41 7.19
N TYR A 176 -24.10 -0.32 7.03
CA TYR A 176 -22.99 0.01 7.92
C TYR A 176 -23.50 0.52 9.27
N HIS A 177 -22.99 -0.06 10.36
CA HIS A 177 -23.30 0.37 11.73
C HIS A 177 -22.09 1.04 12.42
N GLY A 178 -21.52 2.06 11.78
CA GLY A 178 -20.26 2.65 12.24
C GLY A 178 -19.03 1.80 11.90
N ALA A 179 -17.93 2.01 12.63
CA ALA A 179 -16.77 1.12 12.66
C ALA A 179 -17.04 -0.25 13.32
N LYS A 180 -18.25 -0.51 13.82
CA LYS A 180 -18.53 -1.78 14.52
C LYS A 180 -18.39 -2.92 13.54
N ILE A 181 -17.56 -3.90 13.88
CA ILE A 181 -17.32 -5.11 13.08
C ILE A 181 -18.46 -6.12 13.25
N ARG A 182 -19.16 -6.06 14.40
CA ARG A 182 -20.24 -6.98 14.76
C ARG A 182 -21.35 -6.23 15.49
N VAL A 183 -22.59 -6.56 15.18
CA VAL A 183 -23.78 -5.98 15.81
C VAL A 183 -24.80 -7.06 16.16
N THR A 184 -25.74 -6.72 17.02
CA THR A 184 -26.90 -7.57 17.28
C THR A 184 -28.11 -6.92 16.61
N GLU A 185 -28.65 -7.57 15.59
CA GLU A 185 -29.85 -7.13 14.88
C GLU A 185 -30.92 -8.21 15.05
N ASN A 186 -32.14 -7.81 15.46
CA ASN A 186 -33.25 -8.74 15.70
C ASN A 186 -32.89 -9.91 16.64
N GLY A 187 -32.08 -9.65 17.67
CA GLY A 187 -31.63 -10.66 18.65
C GLY A 187 -30.56 -11.64 18.15
N LYS A 188 -30.10 -11.51 16.89
CA LYS A 188 -29.05 -12.36 16.31
C LYS A 188 -27.75 -11.57 16.16
N LYS A 189 -26.61 -12.20 16.48
CA LYS A 189 -25.28 -11.61 16.29
C LYS A 189 -24.89 -11.69 14.81
N MET A 190 -24.87 -10.55 14.15
CA MET A 190 -24.56 -10.39 12.72
C MET A 190 -23.20 -9.68 12.56
N TRP A 191 -22.48 -9.98 11.49
CA TRP A 191 -21.30 -9.22 11.08
C TRP A 191 -21.73 -7.99 10.27
N THR A 192 -20.95 -6.92 10.31
CA THR A 192 -21.21 -5.75 9.45
C THR A 192 -20.38 -5.82 8.18
N PRO A 193 -20.72 -5.08 7.10
CA PRO A 193 -19.88 -4.99 5.91
C PRO A 193 -18.44 -4.52 6.21
N MET A 194 -18.22 -3.81 7.32
CA MET A 194 -16.91 -3.35 7.76
C MET A 194 -15.89 -4.48 7.93
N ILE A 195 -16.30 -5.69 8.37
CA ILE A 195 -15.36 -6.81 8.49
C ILE A 195 -14.80 -7.23 7.13
N VAL A 196 -15.64 -7.19 6.09
CA VAL A 196 -15.24 -7.59 4.74
C VAL A 196 -14.25 -6.58 4.18
N VAL A 197 -14.49 -5.29 4.41
CA VAL A 197 -13.57 -4.21 4.03
C VAL A 197 -12.22 -4.39 4.72
N ILE A 198 -12.22 -4.55 6.04
CA ILE A 198 -10.98 -4.72 6.83
C ILE A 198 -10.19 -5.94 6.35
N LEU A 199 -10.87 -7.06 6.09
CA LEU A 199 -10.21 -8.27 5.60
C LEU A 199 -9.72 -8.11 4.16
N ALA A 200 -10.46 -7.41 3.30
CA ALA A 200 -10.02 -7.10 1.94
C ALA A 200 -8.75 -6.24 1.95
N LEU A 201 -8.71 -5.18 2.78
CA LEU A 201 -7.53 -4.33 2.94
C LEU A 201 -6.33 -5.13 3.47
N GLY A 202 -6.52 -5.91 4.54
CA GLY A 202 -5.43 -6.71 5.12
C GLY A 202 -4.92 -7.82 4.20
N THR A 203 -5.81 -8.48 3.45
CA THR A 203 -5.42 -9.50 2.46
C THR A 203 -4.72 -8.88 1.26
N THR A 204 -5.17 -7.70 0.83
CA THR A 204 -4.53 -6.97 -0.26
C THR A 204 -3.12 -6.52 0.13
N ASP A 205 -2.93 -5.99 1.34
CA ASP A 205 -1.58 -5.68 1.83
C ASP A 205 -0.71 -6.93 1.93
N LEU A 206 -1.26 -8.07 2.35
CA LEU A 206 -0.55 -9.35 2.35
C LEU A 206 -0.08 -9.75 0.95
N ILE A 207 -0.91 -9.53 -0.08
CA ILE A 207 -0.56 -9.78 -1.47
C ILE A 207 0.56 -8.81 -1.91
N PHE A 208 0.48 -7.54 -1.53
CA PHE A 208 1.53 -6.53 -1.79
C PHE A 208 2.81 -6.70 -0.96
N ALA A 209 2.74 -7.48 0.12
CA ALA A 209 3.94 -7.87 0.85
C ALA A 209 4.74 -8.91 0.05
N LEU A 210 4.12 -9.61 -0.91
CA LEU A 210 4.81 -10.62 -1.72
C LEU A 210 5.83 -10.01 -2.67
N ASP A 211 5.62 -8.79 -3.17
CA ASP A 211 6.58 -8.05 -3.98
C ASP A 211 7.46 -7.13 -3.13
N SER A 212 6.92 -6.48 -2.10
CA SER A 212 7.72 -5.55 -1.30
C SER A 212 8.77 -6.26 -0.42
N ILE A 213 8.44 -7.42 0.17
CA ILE A 213 9.35 -8.13 1.07
C ILE A 213 10.59 -8.69 0.34
N PRO A 214 10.45 -9.40 -0.79
CA PRO A 214 11.61 -9.75 -1.61
C PRO A 214 12.43 -8.54 -2.03
N ALA A 215 11.78 -7.44 -2.39
CA ALA A 215 12.46 -6.24 -2.85
C ALA A 215 13.33 -5.62 -1.74
N ILE A 216 12.80 -5.45 -0.53
CA ILE A 216 13.58 -4.89 0.58
C ILE A 216 14.68 -5.83 1.05
N PHE A 217 14.46 -7.14 1.04
CA PHE A 217 15.52 -8.12 1.33
C PHE A 217 16.62 -8.15 0.25
N GLY A 218 16.31 -7.69 -0.96
CA GLY A 218 17.32 -7.42 -1.99
C GLY A 218 18.13 -6.15 -1.76
N LEU A 219 17.75 -5.30 -0.81
CA LEU A 219 18.48 -4.08 -0.44
C LEU A 219 19.26 -4.25 0.87
N THR A 220 18.72 -5.00 1.83
CA THR A 220 19.33 -5.26 3.12
C THR A 220 18.98 -6.66 3.62
N ARG A 221 19.91 -7.30 4.32
CA ARG A 221 19.66 -8.58 5.01
C ARG A 221 19.32 -8.40 6.49
N GLU A 222 19.39 -7.18 7.01
CA GLU A 222 19.16 -6.88 8.42
C GLU A 222 17.65 -6.77 8.72
N PRO A 223 17.05 -7.72 9.47
CA PRO A 223 15.62 -7.72 9.74
C PRO A 223 15.16 -6.46 10.49
N PHE A 224 16.03 -5.88 11.31
CA PHE A 224 15.78 -4.61 11.98
C PHE A 224 15.55 -3.47 10.99
N ILE A 225 16.39 -3.35 9.96
CA ILE A 225 16.26 -2.31 8.93
C ILE A 225 15.02 -2.57 8.09
N VAL A 226 14.78 -3.83 7.70
CA VAL A 226 13.58 -4.23 6.98
C VAL A 226 12.32 -3.80 7.74
N PHE A 227 12.24 -4.12 9.03
CA PHE A 227 11.09 -3.79 9.87
C PHE A 227 10.91 -2.29 10.05
N THR A 228 11.97 -1.56 10.42
CA THR A 228 11.88 -0.12 10.68
C THR A 228 11.52 0.66 9.42
N ALA A 229 12.14 0.35 8.27
CA ALA A 229 11.79 0.93 6.97
C ALA A 229 10.31 0.74 6.63
N ASN A 230 9.78 -0.46 6.90
CA ASN A 230 8.39 -0.80 6.65
C ASN A 230 7.42 -0.02 7.54
N VAL A 231 7.72 0.07 8.83
CA VAL A 231 6.94 0.89 9.77
C VAL A 231 6.92 2.34 9.29
N PHE A 232 8.07 2.95 9.01
CA PHE A 232 8.15 4.32 8.53
C PHE A 232 7.45 4.53 7.18
N ALA A 233 7.44 3.52 6.31
CA ALA A 233 6.74 3.57 5.02
C ALA A 233 5.21 3.56 5.17
N LEU A 234 4.69 2.80 6.12
CA LEU A 234 3.25 2.70 6.40
C LEU A 234 2.72 3.87 7.25
N MET A 235 3.59 4.53 8.01
CA MET A 235 3.23 5.71 8.78
C MET A 235 2.93 6.89 7.86
N GLY A 236 1.75 7.49 8.02
CA GLY A 236 1.27 8.57 7.15
C GLY A 236 0.49 8.11 5.92
N LEU A 237 0.39 6.79 5.68
CA LEU A 237 -0.34 6.22 4.55
C LEU A 237 -1.83 6.60 4.56
N ARG A 238 -2.44 6.59 5.75
CA ARG A 238 -3.82 7.08 5.95
C ARG A 238 -3.97 8.53 5.48
N GLN A 239 -3.02 9.40 5.80
CA GLN A 239 -3.07 10.80 5.41
C GLN A 239 -2.84 10.98 3.92
N LEU A 240 -1.97 10.17 3.30
CA LEU A 240 -1.84 10.09 1.85
C LEU A 240 -3.15 9.68 1.17
N TYR A 241 -3.91 8.75 1.76
CA TYR A 241 -5.24 8.37 1.27
C TYR A 241 -6.22 9.57 1.26
N PHE A 242 -6.16 10.48 2.22
CA PHE A 242 -7.03 11.67 2.20
C PHE A 242 -6.49 12.80 1.30
N LEU A 243 -5.18 12.82 1.02
CA LEU A 243 -4.58 13.66 -0.03
C LEU A 243 -4.93 13.17 -1.45
N LEU A 244 -5.50 11.97 -1.55
CA LEU A 244 -5.75 11.23 -2.79
C LEU A 244 -6.85 11.86 -3.67
N GLY A 245 -7.70 12.72 -3.09
CA GLY A 245 -8.74 13.51 -3.80
C GLY A 245 -8.22 14.38 -4.95
N GLY A 246 -6.91 14.42 -5.23
CA GLY A 246 -6.40 14.92 -6.50
C GLY A 246 -4.90 14.72 -6.73
N LEU A 247 -4.12 14.37 -5.70
CA LEU A 247 -2.66 14.30 -5.82
C LEU A 247 -2.18 13.00 -6.47
N LEU A 248 -2.72 11.83 -6.10
CA LEU A 248 -2.27 10.56 -6.70
C LEU A 248 -2.73 10.41 -8.16
N LYS A 249 -3.91 10.95 -8.52
CA LYS A 249 -4.33 11.05 -9.94
C LYS A 249 -3.37 11.90 -10.78
N ARG A 250 -2.55 12.77 -10.15
CA ARG A 250 -1.46 13.50 -10.84
C ARG A 250 -0.20 12.66 -11.04
N LEU A 251 -0.04 11.55 -10.34
CA LEU A 251 1.13 10.66 -10.36
C LEU A 251 0.95 9.50 -11.35
N VAL A 252 0.52 9.81 -12.58
CA VAL A 252 0.16 8.83 -13.62
C VAL A 252 1.30 7.86 -13.95
N TYR A 253 2.57 8.27 -13.84
CA TYR A 253 3.73 7.41 -14.15
C TYR A 253 4.32 6.71 -12.93
N LEU A 254 3.70 6.80 -11.75
CA LEU A 254 4.23 6.17 -10.54
C LEU A 254 4.32 4.65 -10.68
N SER A 255 3.26 3.98 -11.15
CA SER A 255 3.26 2.53 -11.40
C SER A 255 4.35 2.08 -12.39
N LEU A 256 4.67 2.90 -13.40
CA LEU A 256 5.78 2.64 -14.31
C LEU A 256 7.14 2.76 -13.61
N GLY A 257 7.30 3.78 -12.75
CA GLY A 257 8.50 3.93 -11.93
C GLY A 257 8.71 2.72 -11.00
N LEU A 258 7.64 2.25 -10.36
CA LEU A 258 7.68 1.07 -9.50
C LEU A 258 8.03 -0.20 -10.28
N ALA A 259 7.47 -0.39 -11.47
CA ALA A 259 7.83 -1.52 -12.32
C ALA A 259 9.34 -1.53 -12.65
N VAL A 260 9.93 -0.36 -12.95
CA VAL A 260 11.37 -0.25 -13.21
C VAL A 260 12.18 -0.58 -11.95
N ILE A 261 11.75 -0.10 -10.78
CA ILE A 261 12.41 -0.39 -9.50
C ILE A 261 12.35 -1.89 -9.19
N LEU A 262 11.19 -2.53 -9.31
CA LEU A 262 11.01 -3.96 -9.08
C LEU A 262 11.84 -4.81 -10.05
N ALA A 263 11.84 -4.46 -11.34
CA ALA A 263 12.66 -5.15 -12.33
C ALA A 263 14.16 -5.02 -12.01
N PHE A 264 14.62 -3.82 -11.63
CA PHE A 264 15.99 -3.57 -11.23
C PHE A 264 16.40 -4.40 -9.99
N ILE A 265 15.58 -4.38 -8.94
CA ILE A 265 15.86 -5.16 -7.73
C ILE A 265 15.80 -6.66 -8.02
N GLY A 266 14.88 -7.10 -8.89
CA GLY A 266 14.78 -8.49 -9.31
C GLY A 266 16.04 -8.98 -10.05
N VAL A 267 16.58 -8.16 -10.95
CA VAL A 267 17.87 -8.44 -11.61
C VAL A 267 19.00 -8.45 -10.60
N LYS A 268 19.04 -7.49 -9.66
CA LYS A 268 20.03 -7.45 -8.59
C LYS A 268 20.03 -8.74 -7.76
N LEU A 269 18.85 -9.23 -7.36
CA LEU A 269 18.71 -10.46 -6.59
C LEU A 269 19.24 -11.69 -7.34
N ILE A 270 18.98 -11.79 -8.65
CA ILE A 270 19.51 -12.88 -9.48
C ILE A 270 21.03 -12.79 -9.55
N LEU A 271 21.58 -11.59 -9.78
CA LEU A 271 23.04 -11.39 -9.84
C LEU A 271 23.71 -11.76 -8.51
N GLU A 272 23.11 -11.36 -7.38
CA GLU A 272 23.59 -11.72 -6.04
C GLU A 272 23.60 -13.24 -5.84
N ALA A 273 22.52 -13.92 -6.23
CA ALA A 273 22.42 -15.37 -6.14
C ALA A 273 23.45 -16.10 -7.03
N VAL A 274 23.71 -15.59 -8.24
CA VAL A 274 24.74 -16.14 -9.14
C VAL A 274 26.14 -15.88 -8.59
N HIS A 275 26.38 -14.72 -7.99
CA HIS A 275 27.67 -14.39 -7.40
C HIS A 275 28.00 -15.33 -6.24
N GLU A 276 27.04 -15.56 -5.33
CA GLU A 276 27.22 -16.50 -4.21
C GLU A 276 27.29 -17.96 -4.67
N ASN A 277 26.72 -18.31 -5.84
CA ASN A 277 26.85 -19.60 -6.54
C ASN A 277 26.54 -20.86 -5.70
N GLN A 278 25.76 -20.70 -4.61
CA GLN A 278 25.36 -21.79 -3.73
C GLN A 278 24.01 -22.37 -4.16
N LEU A 279 24.03 -23.24 -5.18
CA LEU A 279 22.85 -24.03 -5.55
C LEU A 279 22.89 -25.40 -4.84
N PRO A 280 21.92 -25.73 -3.99
CA PRO A 280 21.94 -26.97 -3.20
C PRO A 280 21.90 -28.25 -4.06
N PHE A 281 21.50 -28.15 -5.33
CA PHE A 281 21.41 -29.26 -6.28
C PHE A 281 22.59 -29.32 -7.28
N ALA A 282 23.51 -28.34 -7.28
CA ALA A 282 24.61 -28.27 -8.25
C ALA A 282 26.02 -28.42 -7.65
N GLY A 283 26.11 -28.74 -6.34
CA GLY A 283 27.35 -28.86 -5.58
C GLY A 283 27.89 -27.52 -5.07
N GLU A 284 28.79 -27.55 -4.09
CA GLU A 284 29.56 -26.38 -3.65
C GLU A 284 30.44 -25.92 -4.81
N ARG A 285 30.10 -24.78 -5.43
CA ARG A 285 30.92 -24.13 -6.44
C ARG A 285 31.49 -22.85 -5.84
N GLU A 286 32.73 -22.53 -6.18
CA GLU A 286 33.32 -21.25 -5.77
C GLU A 286 32.48 -20.07 -6.29
N PRO A 287 32.40 -18.96 -5.54
CA PRO A 287 31.75 -17.73 -5.98
C PRO A 287 32.26 -17.30 -7.35
N ILE A 288 31.35 -16.91 -8.26
CA ILE A 288 31.76 -16.44 -9.58
C ILE A 288 32.10 -14.95 -9.45
N GLU A 289 33.38 -14.66 -9.20
CA GLU A 289 33.89 -13.26 -9.10
C GLU A 289 33.66 -12.42 -10.36
N ALA A 290 33.38 -13.05 -11.50
CA ALA A 290 33.05 -12.37 -12.75
C ALA A 290 31.67 -11.68 -12.74
N VAL A 291 30.81 -11.95 -11.75
CA VAL A 291 29.49 -11.32 -11.64
C VAL A 291 29.60 -9.99 -10.90
N PRO A 292 29.17 -8.85 -11.50
CA PRO A 292 29.25 -7.55 -10.85
C PRO A 292 28.34 -7.47 -9.61
N HIS A 293 28.91 -7.11 -8.45
CA HIS A 293 28.13 -6.75 -7.26
C HIS A 293 27.56 -5.33 -7.42
N ILE A 294 26.25 -5.18 -7.25
CA ILE A 294 25.56 -3.88 -7.33
C ILE A 294 25.57 -3.24 -5.94
N PRO A 295 26.36 -2.17 -5.72
CA PRO A 295 26.44 -1.55 -4.42
C PRO A 295 25.12 -0.85 -4.06
N ILE A 296 24.85 -0.75 -2.75
CA ILE A 296 23.59 -0.21 -2.22
C ILE A 296 23.39 1.27 -2.60
N TRP A 297 24.47 2.08 -2.61
CA TRP A 297 24.39 3.48 -3.04
C TRP A 297 23.94 3.62 -4.51
N LEU A 298 24.34 2.69 -5.38
CA LEU A 298 23.89 2.66 -6.78
C LEU A 298 22.41 2.28 -6.85
N SER A 299 21.99 1.31 -6.03
CA SER A 299 20.57 0.94 -5.90
C SER A 299 19.72 2.14 -5.46
N LEU A 300 20.15 2.83 -4.40
CA LEU A 300 19.49 4.05 -3.90
C LEU A 300 19.43 5.15 -4.97
N SER A 301 20.51 5.35 -5.71
CA SER A 301 20.57 6.38 -6.76
C SER A 301 19.60 6.07 -7.90
N ILE A 302 19.49 4.80 -8.31
CA ILE A 302 18.55 4.34 -9.33
C ILE A 302 17.10 4.50 -8.83
N ILE A 303 16.81 4.03 -7.61
CA ILE A 303 15.48 4.17 -7.00
C ILE A 303 15.07 5.64 -6.95
N LEU A 304 15.93 6.50 -6.40
CA LEU A 304 15.65 7.93 -6.28
C LEU A 304 15.49 8.59 -7.65
N GLY A 305 16.37 8.27 -8.61
CA GLY A 305 16.29 8.77 -9.97
C GLY A 305 14.99 8.41 -10.66
N VAL A 306 14.58 7.14 -10.57
CA VAL A 306 13.31 6.66 -11.14
C VAL A 306 12.11 7.34 -10.48
N LEU A 307 12.08 7.47 -9.15
CA LEU A 307 10.99 8.14 -8.43
C LEU A 307 10.90 9.62 -8.79
N ILE A 308 12.03 10.33 -8.88
CA ILE A 308 12.06 11.74 -9.29
C ILE A 308 11.55 11.87 -10.72
N ILE A 309 12.06 11.08 -11.66
CA ILE A 309 11.64 11.12 -13.07
C ILE A 309 10.14 10.82 -13.18
N ALA A 310 9.67 9.75 -12.54
CA ALA A 310 8.25 9.37 -12.56
C ALA A 310 7.37 10.48 -11.97
N THR A 311 7.76 11.03 -10.82
CA THR A 311 7.00 12.11 -10.15
C THR A 311 6.96 13.38 -11.00
N VAL A 312 8.12 13.86 -11.47
CA VAL A 312 8.22 15.09 -12.27
C VAL A 312 7.49 14.92 -13.60
N ALA A 313 7.69 13.81 -14.32
CA ALA A 313 6.99 13.55 -15.58
C ALA A 313 5.46 13.50 -15.38
N SER A 314 5.00 12.94 -14.26
CA SER A 314 3.58 12.86 -13.95
C SER A 314 2.99 14.24 -13.65
N LEU A 315 3.68 15.05 -12.84
CA LEU A 315 3.28 16.42 -12.52
C LEU A 315 3.30 17.32 -13.76
N LEU A 316 4.26 17.14 -14.67
CA LEU A 316 4.32 17.88 -15.93
C LEU A 316 3.15 17.51 -16.86
N LYS A 317 2.82 16.22 -16.98
CA LYS A 317 1.70 15.75 -17.81
C LYS A 317 0.34 16.21 -17.30
N THR A 318 0.16 16.20 -15.98
CA THR A 318 -1.12 16.56 -15.34
C THR A 318 -1.22 18.04 -14.95
N ARG A 319 -0.23 18.84 -15.36
CA ARG A 319 -0.23 20.29 -15.16
C ARG A 319 -1.36 20.93 -15.96
N GLY A 320 -2.24 21.67 -15.28
CA GLY A 320 -3.36 22.37 -15.91
C GLY A 320 -4.61 21.52 -16.17
N GLN A 321 -4.60 20.22 -15.87
CA GLN A 321 -5.80 19.40 -15.88
C GLN A 321 -6.63 19.68 -14.61
N GLN A 322 -7.90 20.05 -14.79
CA GLN A 322 -8.88 19.93 -13.71
C GLN A 322 -9.17 18.43 -13.56
N ILE A 323 -8.57 17.82 -12.55
CA ILE A 323 -8.95 16.47 -12.16
C ILE A 323 -10.31 16.61 -11.47
N THR A 324 -11.38 16.47 -12.25
CA THR A 324 -12.71 16.26 -11.69
C THR A 324 -12.66 14.93 -10.94
N VAL A 325 -12.79 15.01 -9.63
CA VAL A 325 -13.20 13.86 -8.85
C VAL A 325 -14.67 13.70 -9.21
N ASP A 326 -15.00 12.79 -10.12
CA ASP A 326 -16.36 12.26 -10.25
C ASP A 326 -16.69 11.47 -8.98
N GLU A 327 -16.74 12.17 -7.86
CA GLU A 327 -17.49 11.75 -6.71
C GLU A 327 -18.83 12.49 -6.82
N PRO A 328 -19.97 11.79 -6.75
CA PRO A 328 -21.22 12.46 -6.49
C PRO A 328 -21.06 13.15 -5.13
N VAL A 329 -20.83 14.47 -5.16
CA VAL A 329 -20.83 15.30 -3.95
C VAL A 329 -22.27 15.35 -3.49
N LEU A 330 -22.66 14.36 -2.70
CA LEU A 330 -23.92 14.37 -1.97
C LEU A 330 -23.76 15.38 -0.84
N GLU A 331 -24.65 16.38 -0.81
CA GLU A 331 -24.67 17.31 0.32
C GLU A 331 -24.88 16.54 1.63
N PRO A 332 -24.32 16.99 2.77
CA PRO A 332 -24.38 16.27 4.04
C PRO A 332 -25.81 15.86 4.45
N GLU A 333 -26.82 16.70 4.14
CA GLU A 333 -28.23 16.39 4.38
C GLU A 333 -28.83 15.34 3.43
N GLU A 334 -28.29 15.19 2.22
CA GLU A 334 -28.70 14.15 1.26
C GLU A 334 -28.00 12.81 1.56
N ALA A 335 -26.73 12.86 1.97
CA ALA A 335 -25.97 11.69 2.41
C ALA A 335 -26.56 11.02 3.67
N GLU A 336 -27.24 11.79 4.53
CA GLU A 336 -27.95 11.27 5.70
C GLU A 336 -29.31 10.62 5.36
N LYS A 337 -29.93 11.02 4.24
CA LYS A 337 -31.21 10.49 3.76
C LYS A 337 -31.07 9.26 2.85
N ILE A 338 -29.90 9.08 2.25
CA ILE A 338 -29.58 7.87 1.50
C ILE A 338 -29.30 6.78 2.52
N ALA A 339 -30.21 5.82 2.63
CA ALA A 339 -29.92 4.57 3.32
C ALA A 339 -28.59 4.06 2.78
N THR A 340 -27.60 3.87 3.67
CA THR A 340 -26.32 3.23 3.39
C THR A 340 -26.53 1.74 3.16
N GLY A 341 -27.52 1.41 2.33
CA GLY A 341 -27.76 0.08 1.81
C GLY A 341 -26.43 -0.33 1.22
N GLY A 342 -25.86 -1.39 1.76
CA GLY A 342 -24.55 -1.84 1.39
C GLY A 342 -24.47 -2.26 -0.08
N PRO A 343 -23.62 -3.22 -0.44
CA PRO A 343 -23.30 -3.48 -1.85
C PRO A 343 -24.49 -3.81 -2.78
N GLU A 344 -25.67 -4.17 -2.25
CA GLU A 344 -26.90 -4.34 -3.05
C GLU A 344 -27.62 -3.03 -3.40
N ALA A 345 -27.63 -2.03 -2.51
CA ALA A 345 -28.22 -0.73 -2.85
C ALA A 345 -27.30 0.09 -3.76
N ALA A 346 -25.99 -0.17 -3.69
CA ALA A 346 -25.00 0.26 -4.68
C ALA A 346 -25.37 -0.19 -6.09
N ALA A 347 -25.60 -1.49 -6.28
CA ALA A 347 -25.97 -2.08 -7.55
C ALA A 347 -27.32 -1.54 -8.06
N ALA A 348 -28.26 -1.29 -7.15
CA ALA A 348 -29.55 -0.65 -7.49
C ALA A 348 -29.44 0.85 -7.81
N ALA A 349 -28.43 1.55 -7.29
CA ALA A 349 -28.14 2.95 -7.60
C ALA A 349 -27.40 3.06 -8.94
N GLU A 350 -26.41 2.20 -9.20
CA GLU A 350 -25.73 2.07 -10.49
C GLU A 350 -26.72 1.76 -11.61
N SER A 351 -27.67 0.84 -11.41
CA SER A 351 -28.70 0.54 -12.42
C SER A 351 -29.61 1.73 -12.70
N ARG A 352 -29.90 2.57 -11.69
CA ARG A 352 -30.72 3.79 -11.85
C ARG A 352 -29.96 4.93 -12.52
N LEU A 353 -28.65 5.03 -12.29
CA LEU A 353 -27.78 6.00 -12.94
C LEU A 353 -27.54 5.63 -14.40
N ALA A 354 -27.34 4.34 -14.69
CA ALA A 354 -27.28 3.81 -16.06
C ALA A 354 -28.59 4.05 -16.83
N ASP A 355 -29.75 3.79 -16.20
CA ASP A 355 -31.08 4.04 -16.78
C ASP A 355 -31.37 5.55 -16.95
N ARG A 356 -30.72 6.44 -16.18
CA ARG A 356 -30.78 7.90 -16.39
C ARG A 356 -29.85 8.38 -17.49
N ALA A 357 -28.66 7.79 -17.63
CA ALA A 357 -27.74 8.08 -18.73
C ALA A 357 -28.34 7.64 -20.07
N ASP A 358 -29.04 6.49 -20.09
CA ASP A 358 -29.71 5.95 -21.28
C ASP A 358 -30.97 6.74 -21.68
N ARG A 359 -31.64 7.38 -20.70
CA ARG A 359 -32.78 8.28 -20.95
C ARG A 359 -32.37 9.72 -21.30
N GLY A 360 -31.07 10.02 -21.30
CA GLY A 360 -30.51 11.37 -21.48
C GLY A 360 -30.33 11.83 -22.93
N ASP A 361 -30.59 11.00 -23.95
CA ASP A 361 -30.40 11.36 -25.37
C ASP A 361 -31.68 11.21 -26.22
N GLY A 362 -32.85 11.22 -25.57
CA GLY A 362 -34.10 10.73 -26.17
C GLY A 362 -35.20 11.74 -26.46
N GLY A 363 -35.01 13.06 -26.32
CA GLY A 363 -36.11 13.97 -26.66
C GLY A 363 -35.88 15.44 -26.45
N ASP A 364 -35.41 16.13 -27.50
CA ASP A 364 -36.08 17.35 -27.93
C ASP A 364 -35.88 17.55 -29.44
N GLY A 365 -36.81 16.99 -30.21
CA GLY A 365 -36.83 17.06 -31.66
C GLY A 365 -38.26 16.94 -32.17
N GLY A 366 -39.08 17.97 -31.98
CA GLY A 366 -40.45 17.92 -32.51
C GLY A 366 -41.38 19.07 -32.16
N ALA A 367 -41.22 20.18 -32.88
CA ALA A 367 -42.27 21.00 -33.51
C ALA A 367 -43.49 21.52 -32.71
N ARG A 368 -43.70 22.85 -32.84
CA ARG A 368 -44.95 23.64 -33.01
C ARG A 368 -44.76 24.98 -32.25
N ARG A 369 -45.02 26.17 -32.79
CA ARG A 369 -45.73 26.63 -33.98
C ARG A 369 -45.30 28.05 -34.28
#